data_AF-A4P0H6-F1
#
_entry.id   AF-A4P0H6-F1
#
_cell.length_a   1.000
_cell.length_b   1.000
_cell.length_c   1.000
_cell.angle_alpha   90.00
_cell.angle_beta   90.00
_cell.angle_gamma   90.00
#
_symmetry.space_group_name_H-M   'P 1'
#
loop_
_entity.id
_entity.type
_entity.pdbx_description
1 polymer ?
#
loop_
_entity_poly.entity_id
_entity_poly.type
_entity_poly.pdbx_seq_one_letter_code
_entity_poly.pdbx_strand_id
1 'polypeptide(L)'
;MSDEELQLIFDFMQSIKQGKLLRGKNKPSWLDDNLNDIPNTEVYQQNEIWHYHCGPYNKGSRYCPMSGLKINLNGETSGPVIHYQKISDEHIVIIAFSPQHEPFPREWDTPNPIIDRA
;
A
#
# COMPACT_ATOMS: atom_id res chain seq x y z
N MET A 1 12.99 -3.85 -11.35
CA MET A 1 11.55 -3.91 -11.62
C MET A 1 11.34 -4.59 -12.95
N SER A 2 10.39 -5.53 -13.03
CA SER A 2 9.94 -6.14 -14.29
C SER A 2 8.85 -5.30 -14.96
N ASP A 3 8.55 -5.57 -16.23
CA ASP A 3 7.45 -4.92 -16.95
C ASP A 3 6.08 -5.17 -16.29
N GLU A 4 5.89 -6.36 -15.71
CA GLU A 4 4.68 -6.70 -14.96
C GLU A 4 4.53 -5.85 -13.69
N GLU A 5 5.62 -5.63 -12.96
CA GLU A 5 5.64 -4.78 -11.76
C GLU A 5 5.38 -3.32 -12.11
N LEU A 6 5.97 -2.82 -13.20
CA LEU A 6 5.71 -1.47 -13.71
C LEU A 6 4.25 -1.30 -14.13
N GLN A 7 3.67 -2.33 -14.77
CA GLN A 7 2.26 -2.31 -15.16
C GLN A 7 1.33 -2.21 -13.95
N LEU A 8 1.62 -2.91 -12.84
CA LEU A 8 0.81 -2.83 -11.62
C LEU A 8 0.80 -1.41 -11.03
N ILE A 9 1.95 -0.73 -11.02
CA ILE A 9 2.06 0.66 -10.57
C ILE A 9 1.28 1.58 -11.51
N PHE A 10 1.46 1.41 -12.82
CA PHE A 10 0.77 2.22 -13.82
C PHE A 10 -0.75 2.06 -13.74
N ASP A 11 -1.25 0.83 -13.57
CA ASP A 11 -2.68 0.54 -13.44
C ASP A 11 -3.28 1.17 -12.18
N PHE A 12 -2.55 1.16 -11.08
CA PHE A 12 -2.93 1.86 -9.85
C PHE A 12 -3.05 3.37 -10.09
N MET A 13 -2.03 4.00 -10.69
CA MET A 13 -2.03 5.43 -11.00
C MET A 13 -3.19 5.81 -11.93
N GLN A 14 -3.43 5.03 -12.99
CA GLN A 14 -4.54 5.26 -13.91
C GLN A 14 -5.89 5.09 -13.23
N SER A 15 -6.03 4.08 -12.37
CA SER A 15 -7.27 3.82 -11.66
C SER A 15 -7.63 4.96 -10.71
N ILE A 16 -6.66 5.49 -9.97
CA ILE A 16 -6.87 6.67 -9.12
C ILE A 16 -7.25 7.88 -9.97
N LYS A 17 -6.46 8.20 -11.00
CA LYS A 17 -6.68 9.36 -11.87
C LYS A 17 -8.06 9.36 -12.53
N GLN A 18 -8.58 8.18 -12.85
CA GLN A 18 -9.88 8.00 -13.51
C GLN A 18 -11.04 7.78 -12.51
N GLY A 19 -10.78 7.80 -11.21
CA GLY A 19 -11.80 7.54 -10.18
C GLY A 19 -12.36 6.11 -10.21
N LYS A 20 -11.61 5.14 -10.74
CA LYS A 20 -12.01 3.74 -10.79
C LYS A 20 -12.01 3.10 -9.42
N LEU A 21 -12.80 2.05 -9.28
CA LEU A 21 -12.80 1.20 -8.11
C LEU A 21 -11.49 0.42 -8.00
N LEU A 22 -10.91 0.40 -6.80
CA LEU A 22 -9.68 -0.29 -6.46
C LEU A 22 -10.01 -1.56 -5.68
N ARG A 23 -9.51 -2.71 -6.17
CA ARG A 23 -9.88 -4.05 -5.68
C ARG A 23 -9.18 -4.43 -4.38
N GLY A 24 -7.95 -3.97 -4.21
CA GLY A 24 -7.08 -4.40 -3.15
C GLY A 24 -7.46 -3.90 -1.77
N LYS A 25 -6.93 -4.59 -0.77
CA LYS A 25 -6.88 -4.08 0.59
C LYS A 25 -6.02 -2.82 0.64
N ASN A 26 -6.49 -1.84 1.40
CA ASN A 26 -5.84 -0.55 1.56
C ASN A 26 -5.96 -0.11 3.00
N LYS A 27 -4.84 0.18 3.65
CA LYS A 27 -4.87 0.67 5.02
C LYS A 27 -3.61 1.47 5.39
N PRO A 28 -3.69 2.29 6.45
CA PRO A 28 -2.52 2.85 7.11
C PRO A 28 -1.51 1.79 7.51
N SER A 29 -0.22 2.09 7.35
CA SER A 29 0.85 1.17 7.72
C SER A 29 1.11 1.11 9.23
N TRP A 30 0.54 2.02 10.01
CA TRP A 30 0.62 2.01 11.49
C TRP A 30 -0.56 1.31 12.17
N LEU A 31 -1.55 0.80 11.42
CA LEU A 31 -2.73 0.13 11.98
C LEU A 31 -2.75 -1.36 11.68
N ASP A 32 -3.14 -2.16 12.68
CA ASP A 32 -3.49 -3.57 12.49
C ASP A 32 -4.85 -3.72 11.79
N ASP A 33 -5.30 -4.96 11.60
CA ASP A 33 -6.58 -5.24 10.95
C ASP A 33 -7.81 -5.00 11.84
N ASN A 34 -7.60 -4.72 13.13
CA ASN A 34 -8.61 -4.31 14.08
C ASN A 34 -8.62 -2.78 14.29
N LEU A 35 -7.80 -2.04 13.53
CA LEU A 35 -7.60 -0.60 13.63
C LEU A 35 -6.94 -0.16 14.96
N ASN A 36 -6.16 -1.04 15.59
CA ASN A 36 -5.29 -0.66 16.69
C ASN A 36 -3.94 -0.17 16.16
N ASP A 37 -3.33 0.79 16.86
CA ASP A 37 -1.97 1.23 16.57
C ASP A 37 -0.96 0.09 16.79
N ILE A 38 -0.06 -0.09 15.82
CA ILE A 38 1.05 -1.02 15.91
C ILE A 38 2.19 -0.31 16.66
N PRO A 39 2.72 -0.89 17.75
CA PRO A 39 3.81 -0.26 18.49
C PRO A 39 5.03 0.02 17.61
N ASN A 40 5.66 1.19 17.80
CA ASN A 40 6.88 1.63 17.07
C ASN A 40 6.64 1.91 15.57
N THR A 41 5.48 2.47 15.24
CA THR A 41 5.13 2.88 13.86
C THR A 41 4.71 4.35 13.78
N GLU A 42 5.08 5.15 14.79
CA GLU A 42 4.70 6.55 14.94
C GLU A 42 5.17 7.40 13.75
N VAL A 43 6.34 7.10 13.17
CA VAL A 43 6.84 7.78 11.96
C VAL A 43 5.95 7.50 10.75
N TYR A 44 5.35 6.31 10.61
CA TYR A 44 4.41 6.04 9.52
C TYR A 44 3.11 6.80 9.70
N GLN A 45 2.65 6.95 10.94
CA GLN A 45 1.48 7.77 11.26
C GLN A 45 1.74 9.25 10.97
N GLN A 46 2.85 9.80 11.47
CA GLN A 46 3.24 11.20 11.26
C GLN A 46 3.38 11.56 9.77
N ASN A 47 3.82 10.59 8.96
CA ASN A 47 3.99 10.77 7.53
C ASN A 47 2.80 10.28 6.71
N GLU A 48 1.68 9.85 7.30
CA GLU A 48 0.51 9.35 6.54
C GLU A 48 0.92 8.29 5.50
N ILE A 49 1.64 7.26 5.94
CA ILE A 49 2.09 6.15 5.09
C ILE A 49 1.03 5.05 5.04
N TRP A 50 0.67 4.69 3.81
CA TRP A 50 -0.35 3.70 3.49
C TRP A 50 0.25 2.60 2.61
N HIS A 51 -0.41 1.45 2.60
CA HIS A 51 -0.12 0.39 1.65
C HIS A 51 -1.38 -0.12 0.96
N TYR A 52 -1.24 -0.44 -0.32
CA TYR A 52 -2.28 -0.98 -1.18
C TYR A 52 -1.80 -2.27 -1.86
N HIS A 53 -2.56 -3.35 -1.69
CA HIS A 53 -2.33 -4.61 -2.42
C HIS A 53 -2.78 -4.45 -3.86
N CYS A 54 -1.88 -4.53 -4.85
CA CYS A 54 -2.19 -4.14 -6.23
C CYS A 54 -2.48 -5.31 -7.19
N GLY A 55 -2.43 -6.55 -6.71
CA GLY A 55 -2.57 -7.75 -7.52
C GLY A 55 -1.23 -8.27 -8.05
N PRO A 56 -1.20 -9.42 -8.74
CA PRO A 56 -2.35 -10.26 -9.07
C PRO A 56 -3.00 -10.88 -7.82
N TYR A 57 -4.31 -11.07 -7.87
CA TYR A 57 -5.10 -11.62 -6.76
C TYR A 57 -5.38 -13.11 -6.97
N ASN A 58 -5.55 -13.84 -5.87
CA ASN A 58 -5.88 -15.26 -5.91
C ASN A 58 -7.22 -15.51 -6.62
N LYS A 59 -7.34 -16.64 -7.33
CA LYS A 59 -8.63 -17.05 -7.88
C LYS A 59 -9.56 -17.43 -6.72
N GLY A 60 -10.72 -16.78 -6.64
CA GLY A 60 -11.73 -17.05 -5.62
C GLY A 60 -11.67 -16.17 -4.37
N SER A 61 -10.75 -15.19 -4.30
CA SER A 61 -10.82 -14.16 -3.27
C SER A 61 -12.10 -13.32 -3.43
N ARG A 62 -12.65 -12.89 -2.29
CA ARG A 62 -13.89 -12.10 -2.25
C ARG A 62 -13.66 -10.72 -2.86
N TYR A 63 -14.44 -10.39 -3.88
CA TYR A 63 -14.43 -9.06 -4.48
C TYR A 63 -15.12 -8.03 -3.57
N CYS A 64 -14.33 -7.12 -3.00
CA CYS A 64 -14.79 -6.03 -2.15
C CYS A 64 -13.98 -4.75 -2.47
N PRO A 65 -14.28 -4.07 -3.58
CA PRO A 65 -13.51 -2.92 -4.00
C PRO A 65 -13.87 -1.65 -3.22
N MET A 66 -12.99 -0.66 -3.29
CA MET A 66 -13.15 0.66 -2.69
C MET A 66 -13.05 1.79 -3.73
N SER A 67 -13.58 2.98 -3.39
CA SER A 67 -13.35 4.22 -4.13
C SER A 67 -12.52 5.21 -3.31
N GLY A 68 -11.71 6.02 -3.99
CA GLY A 68 -11.04 7.18 -3.38
C GLY A 68 -10.03 6.85 -2.26
N LEU A 69 -9.26 5.76 -2.39
CA LEU A 69 -8.18 5.37 -1.46
C LEU A 69 -8.59 5.35 0.03
N LYS A 70 -9.85 5.03 0.35
CA LYS A 70 -10.32 4.88 1.73
C LYS A 70 -9.74 3.63 2.40
N ILE A 71 -9.91 3.49 3.71
CA ILE A 71 -9.63 2.21 4.38
C ILE A 71 -10.52 1.13 3.76
N ASN A 72 -9.91 0.00 3.38
CA ASN A 72 -10.59 -1.17 2.86
C ASN A 72 -9.96 -2.45 3.40
N LEU A 73 -10.29 -2.80 4.66
CA LEU A 73 -9.77 -4.01 5.31
C LEU A 73 -10.28 -5.30 4.67
N ASN A 74 -11.45 -5.25 4.02
CA ASN A 74 -12.08 -6.37 3.33
C ASN A 74 -11.63 -6.51 1.87
N GLY A 75 -10.79 -5.59 1.39
CA GLY A 75 -10.23 -5.66 0.05
C GLY A 75 -9.32 -6.88 -0.12
N GLU A 76 -8.99 -7.19 -1.37
CA GLU A 76 -8.25 -8.41 -1.65
C GLU A 76 -6.75 -8.24 -1.36
N THR A 77 -6.16 -9.25 -0.73
CA THR A 77 -4.72 -9.30 -0.47
C THR A 77 -3.98 -9.91 -1.66
N SER A 78 -2.82 -9.38 -1.99
CA SER A 78 -1.87 -9.91 -2.97
C SER A 78 -0.45 -9.79 -2.44
N GLY A 79 0.49 -10.51 -3.07
CA GLY A 79 1.92 -10.34 -2.80
C GLY A 79 2.38 -8.91 -3.13
N PRO A 80 2.17 -8.41 -4.36
CA PRO A 80 2.61 -7.07 -4.69
C PRO A 80 1.84 -5.98 -3.95
N VAL A 81 2.59 -5.01 -3.42
CA VAL A 81 2.09 -3.90 -2.62
C VAL A 81 2.74 -2.58 -3.03
N ILE A 82 1.91 -1.56 -3.18
CA ILE A 82 2.32 -0.17 -3.39
C ILE A 82 2.26 0.56 -2.06
N HIS A 83 3.37 1.16 -1.66
CA HIS A 83 3.44 2.03 -0.50
C HIS A 83 3.40 3.48 -0.96
N TYR A 84 2.54 4.27 -0.33
CA TYR A 84 2.35 5.66 -0.71
C TYR A 84 2.08 6.53 0.50
N GLN A 85 2.44 7.79 0.38
CA GLN A 85 2.12 8.84 1.33
C GLN A 85 0.89 9.62 0.83
N LYS A 86 -0.06 9.89 1.72
CA LYS A 86 -1.14 10.85 1.43
C LYS A 86 -0.72 12.24 1.88
N ILE A 87 -0.55 13.14 0.92
CA ILE A 87 -0.21 14.55 1.18
C ILE A 87 -1.50 15.37 1.36
N SER A 88 -2.52 15.06 0.57
CA SER A 88 -3.87 15.61 0.67
C SER A 88 -4.89 14.65 0.03
N ASP A 89 -6.18 15.02 0.02
CA ASP A 89 -7.22 14.24 -0.65
C ASP A 89 -7.01 14.08 -2.16
N GLU A 90 -6.24 14.98 -2.79
CA GLU A 90 -5.99 14.99 -4.24
C GLU A 90 -4.53 14.67 -4.60
N HIS A 91 -3.65 14.53 -3.60
CA HIS A 91 -2.22 14.35 -3.81
C HIS A 91 -1.69 13.18 -2.99
N ILE A 92 -1.13 12.20 -3.70
CA ILE A 92 -0.35 11.11 -3.10
C ILE A 92 1.05 11.06 -3.71
N VAL A 93 2.00 10.51 -2.95
CA VAL A 93 3.36 10.21 -3.43
C VAL A 93 3.58 8.71 -3.29
N ILE A 94 3.91 8.02 -4.37
CA ILE A 94 4.34 6.61 -4.32
C ILE A 94 5.79 6.57 -3.84
N ILE A 95 6.04 5.91 -2.71
CA ILE A 95 7.35 5.89 -2.04
C ILE A 95 8.14 4.61 -2.30
N ALA A 96 7.44 3.49 -2.48
CA ALA A 96 8.03 2.19 -2.69
C ALA A 96 7.03 1.21 -3.30
N PHE A 97 7.57 0.15 -3.89
CA PHE A 97 6.83 -1.01 -4.37
C PHE A 97 7.52 -2.27 -3.87
N SER A 98 6.74 -3.17 -3.28
CA SER A 98 7.20 -4.45 -2.77
C SER A 98 6.57 -5.56 -3.62
N PRO A 99 7.34 -6.32 -4.42
CA PRO A 99 6.78 -7.39 -5.26
C PRO A 99 6.27 -8.59 -4.46
N GLN A 100 6.81 -8.79 -3.26
CA GLN A 100 6.31 -9.72 -2.26
C GLN A 100 5.86 -8.92 -1.04
N HIS A 101 4.78 -9.35 -0.40
CA HIS A 101 4.24 -8.66 0.77
C HIS A 101 5.09 -9.02 1.98
N GLU A 102 6.13 -8.24 2.20
CA GLU A 102 6.90 -8.22 3.43
C GLU A 102 6.37 -7.11 4.34
N PRO A 103 6.33 -7.33 5.67
CA PRO A 103 6.08 -6.25 6.61
C PRO A 103 7.02 -5.07 6.35
N PHE A 104 6.50 -3.85 6.56
CA PHE A 104 7.31 -2.65 6.38
C PHE A 104 8.49 -2.67 7.38
N PRO A 105 9.71 -2.33 6.95
CA PRO A 105 10.90 -2.44 7.79
C PRO A 105 10.85 -1.42 8.92
N ARG A 106 10.95 -1.91 10.16
CA ARG A 106 10.97 -1.09 11.38
C ARG A 106 12.18 -0.17 11.36
N GLU A 107 12.11 0.92 12.12
CA GLU A 107 13.19 1.92 12.20
C GLU A 107 14.57 1.32 12.51
N TRP A 108 14.62 0.24 13.30
CA TRP A 108 15.85 -0.44 13.69
C TRP A 108 16.22 -1.67 12.83
N ASP A 109 15.43 -2.00 11.80
CA ASP A 109 15.78 -3.12 10.91
C ASP A 109 17.08 -2.78 10.15
N THR A 110 18.00 -3.72 10.00
CA THR A 110 19.25 -3.51 9.25
C THR A 110 19.44 -4.62 8.21
N PRO A 111 19.52 -4.30 6.90
CA PRO A 111 19.38 -2.97 6.32
C PRO A 111 17.92 -2.49 6.33
N ASN A 112 17.68 -1.20 6.57
CA ASN A 112 16.38 -0.56 6.37
C ASN A 112 16.36 0.11 4.98
N PRO A 113 15.71 -0.49 3.96
CA PRO A 113 15.72 0.01 2.58
C PRO A 113 14.98 1.35 2.38
N ILE A 114 14.39 1.91 3.43
CA ILE A 114 13.71 3.21 3.42
C ILE A 114 14.66 4.33 3.85
N ILE A 115 15.44 4.11 4.92
CA ILE A 115 16.36 5.13 5.48
C ILE A 115 17.82 4.91 5.04
N ASP A 116 18.24 3.68 4.74
CA ASP A 116 19.63 3.33 4.39
C ASP A 116 19.93 3.48 2.89
N ARG A 117 19.13 4.26 2.14
CA ARG A 117 19.41 4.54 0.73
C ARG A 117 20.64 5.44 0.62
N ALA A 118 21.79 4.85 0.29
CA ALA A 118 23.02 5.53 -0.09
C ALA A 118 22.99 6.01 -1.55
#